data_AF-A0A380F9M0-F1
#
_entry.id   AF-A0A380F9M0-F1
#
_cell.length_a   1.000
_cell.length_b   1.000
_cell.length_c   1.000
_cell.angle_alpha   90.00
_cell.angle_beta   90.00
_cell.angle_gamma   90.00
#
_symmetry.space_group_name_H-M   'P 1'
#
loop_
_entity.id
_entity.type
_entity.pdbx_description
1 polymer ?
#
loop_
_entity_poly.entity_id
_entity_poly.type
_entity_poly.pdbx_seq_one_letter_code
_entity_poly.pdbx_strand_id
1 'polypeptide(L)' 'MHLGVILNRVFRTKDNPLFQYIVKHQNEINKLYFILPLEDLTDASEVKRDYYHKVVKGFVNCFR' A
#
# COMPACT_ATOMS: atom_id res chain seq x y z
N MET A 1 -13.94 -3.41 -14.57
CA MET A 1 -13.34 -4.39 -13.63
C MET A 1 -13.38 -3.88 -12.19
N HIS A 2 -13.59 -4.74 -11.18
CA HIS A 2 -13.32 -4.40 -9.77
C HIS A 2 -11.95 -4.96 -9.40
N LEU A 3 -11.06 -4.11 -8.89
CA LEU A 3 -9.68 -4.48 -8.57
C LEU A 3 -9.41 -4.31 -7.07
N GLY A 4 -8.98 -5.40 -6.42
CA GLY A 4 -8.48 -5.40 -5.06
C GLY A 4 -6.95 -5.46 -5.06
N VAL A 5 -6.31 -4.59 -4.29
CA VAL A 5 -4.85 -4.49 -4.17
C VAL A 5 -4.47 -4.70 -2.72
N ILE A 6 -3.69 -5.74 -2.45
CA ILE A 6 -3.13 -6.00 -1.13
C ILE A 6 -1.72 -5.40 -1.08
N LEU A 7 -1.52 -4.47 -0.16
CA LEU A 7 -0.22 -3.84 0.07
C LEU A 7 0.50 -4.59 1.19
N ASN A 8 1.47 -5.43 0.83
CA ASN A 8 2.24 -6.19 1.82
C ASN A 8 3.18 -5.29 2.65
N ARG A 9 3.82 -5.86 3.67
CA ARG A 9 4.68 -5.18 4.66
C ARG A 9 5.68 -4.15 4.13
N VAL A 10 6.12 -4.26 2.87
CA VAL A 10 7.22 -3.45 2.31
C VAL A 10 6.82 -2.76 1.00
N PHE A 11 5.54 -2.40 0.86
CA PHE A 11 5.11 -1.66 -0.33
C PHE A 11 5.75 -0.26 -0.36
N ARG A 12 6.17 0.16 -1.56
CA ARG A 12 6.66 1.51 -1.82
C ARG A 12 5.57 2.32 -2.53
N THR A 13 5.50 3.62 -2.25
CA THR A 13 4.57 4.52 -2.94
C THR A 13 5.15 5.08 -4.24
N LYS A 14 6.47 5.26 -4.28
CA LYS A 14 7.21 5.64 -5.48
C LYS A 14 7.66 4.42 -6.27
N ASP A 15 7.68 4.55 -7.59
CA ASP A 15 8.23 3.57 -8.53
C ASP A 15 7.68 2.14 -8.31
N ASN A 16 6.41 2.03 -7.91
CA ASN A 16 5.76 0.75 -7.65
C ASN A 16 5.14 0.21 -8.95
N PRO A 17 5.60 -0.93 -9.49
CA PRO A 17 5.05 -1.51 -10.72
C PRO A 17 3.56 -1.81 -10.62
N LEU A 18 3.08 -2.13 -9.42
CA LEU A 18 1.65 -2.37 -9.17
C LEU A 18 0.85 -1.09 -9.38
N PHE A 19 1.36 0.06 -8.91
CA PHE A 19 0.71 1.35 -9.12
C PHE A 19 0.79 1.80 -10.59
N GLN A 20 1.91 1.54 -11.26
CA GLN A 20 2.04 1.78 -12.69
C GLN A 20 1.02 0.96 -13.50
N TYR A 21 0.79 -0.30 -13.12
CA TYR A 21 -0.23 -1.14 -13.74
C TYR A 21 -1.64 -0.55 -13.57
N ILE A 22 -1.99 -0.14 -12.34
CA ILE A 22 -3.30 0.47 -12.05
C ILE A 22 -3.50 1.73 -12.90
N VAL A 23 -2.51 2.62 -12.95
CA VAL A 23 -2.58 3.85 -13.76
C VAL A 23 -2.75 3.52 -15.24
N LYS A 24 -2.00 2.53 -15.75
CA LYS A 24 -2.08 2.11 -17.16
C LYS A 24 -3.47 1.60 -17.55
N HIS A 25 -4.21 0.97 -16.63
CA HIS A 25 -5.52 0.36 -16.90
C HIS A 25 -6.67 1.08 -16.20
N GLN A 26 -6.47 2.34 -15.79
CA GLN A 26 -7.43 3.09 -14.97
C GLN A 26 -8.83 3.19 -15.61
N ASN A 27 -8.90 3.28 -16.94
CA ASN A 27 -10.15 3.39 -17.69
C ASN A 27 -10.96 2.08 -17.70
N GLU A 28 -10.33 0.95 -17.36
CA GLU A 28 -10.97 -0.37 -17.30
C GLU A 28 -11.38 -0.73 -15.85
N ILE A 29 -10.96 0.07 -14.86
CA ILE A 29 -11.19 -0.16 -13.44
C ILE A 29 -12.40 0.66 -12.99
N ASN A 30 -13.52 -0.02 -12.75
CA ASN A 30 -14.75 0.60 -12.27
C ASN A 30 -14.66 0.93 -10.77
N LYS A 31 -13.93 0.10 -10.01
CA LYS A 31 -13.74 0.29 -8.58
C LYS A 31 -12.42 -0.31 -8.13
N LEU A 32 -11.67 0.46 -7.34
CA LEU A 32 -10.36 0.08 -6.82
C LEU A 32 -10.44 0.04 -5.29
N TYR A 33 -9.96 -1.06 -4.70
CA TYR A 33 -9.87 -1.24 -3.25
C TYR A 33 -8.42 -1.47 -2.84
N PHE A 34 -7.90 -0.65 -1.94
CA PHE A 34 -6.62 -0.90 -1.29
C PHE A 34 -6.84 -1.58 0.05
N ILE A 35 -6.21 -2.74 0.24
CA ILE A 35 -6.25 -3.53 1.47
C ILE A 35 -4.87 -3.41 2.09
N LEU A 36 -4.82 -2.78 3.27
CA LEU A 36 -3.60 -2.61 4.04
C LEU A 36 -3.67 -3.53 5.26
N PRO A 37 -3.11 -4.75 5.19
CA PRO A 37 -2.93 -5.57 6.37
C PRO A 37 -2.04 -4.84 7.36
N LEU A 38 -2.55 -4.63 8.57
CA LEU A 38 -1.77 -4.17 9.72
C LEU A 38 -1.08 -5.38 10.32
N GLU A 39 0.23 -5.49 10.11
CA GLU A 39 1.01 -6.59 10.69
C GLU A 39 1.27 -6.34 12.18
N ASP A 40 1.22 -7.41 12.95
CA ASP A 40 1.80 -7.45 14.27
C ASP A 40 3.33 -7.49 14.13
N LEU A 41 3.99 -6.45 14.66
CA LEU A 41 5.44 -6.26 14.60
C LEU A 41 6.07 -6.34 15.98
N THR A 42 5.44 -7.03 16.94
CA THR A 42 5.99 -7.22 18.29
C THR A 42 7.33 -7.96 18.30
N ASP A 43 7.59 -8.79 17.30
CA ASP A 43 8.83 -9.55 17.11
C ASP A 43 9.91 -8.78 16.33
N ALA A 44 9.57 -7.61 15.76
CA ALA A 44 10.46 -6.81 14.95
C ALA A 44 11.25 -5.79 15.78
N SER A 45 12.43 -5.40 15.28
CA SER A 45 13.17 -4.28 15.88
C SER A 45 12.37 -2.98 15.78
N GLU A 46 12.59 -2.09 16.76
CA GLU A 46 11.92 -0.78 16.83
C GLU A 46 12.07 0.00 15.52
N VAL A 47 13.26 0.02 14.92
CA VAL A 47 13.52 0.67 13.64
C VAL A 47 12.63 0.14 12.51
N LYS A 48 12.43 -1.19 12.43
CA LYS A 48 11.58 -1.81 11.40
C LYS A 48 10.10 -1.47 11.62
N ARG A 49 9.66 -1.48 12.88
CA ARG A 49 8.29 -1.13 13.27
C ARG A 49 7.99 0.33 12.95
N ASP A 50 8.88 1.24 13.32
CA ASP A 50 8.73 2.67 13.02
C ASP A 50 8.72 2.96 11.52
N TYR A 51 9.60 2.30 10.76
CA TYR A 51 9.62 2.41 9.31
C TYR A 51 8.29 1.96 8.70
N TYR A 52 7.78 0.79 9.09
CA TYR A 52 6.51 0.28 8.62
C TYR A 52 5.35 1.24 8.93
N HIS A 53 5.24 1.72 10.16
CA HIS A 53 4.20 2.67 10.53
C HIS A 53 4.31 4.00 9.78
N LYS A 54 5.53 4.49 9.53
CA LYS A 54 5.75 5.69 8.69
C LYS A 54 5.25 5.48 7.26
N VAL A 55 5.54 4.33 6.65
CA VAL A 55 5.07 3.99 5.29
C VAL A 55 3.54 3.89 5.25
N VAL A 56 2.93 3.14 6.19
CA VAL A 56 1.46 2.98 6.26
C VAL A 56 0.79 4.34 6.46
N LYS A 57 1.27 5.15 7.41
CA LYS A 57 0.73 6.49 7.67
C LYS A 57 0.90 7.42 6.48
N GLY A 58 2.06 7.38 5.83
CA GLY A 58 2.34 8.14 4.61
C GLY A 58 1.34 7.80 3.49
N PHE A 59 1.08 6.52 3.27
CA PHE A 59 0.11 6.07 2.28
C PHE A 59 -1.32 6.51 2.61
N VAL A 60 -1.80 6.27 3.83
CA VAL A 60 -3.17 6.66 4.24
C VAL A 60 -3.38 8.16 4.11
N ASN A 61 -2.36 8.97 4.42
CA ASN A 61 -2.44 10.42 4.27
C ASN A 61 -2.54 10.89 2.81
N CYS A 62 -2.17 10.07 1.80
CA CYS A 62 -2.37 10.43 0.39
C CYS A 62 -3.83 10.38 -0.06
N PHE A 63 -4.73 9.78 0.73
CA PHE A 63 -6.17 9.65 0.42
C PHE A 63 -7.07 10.47 1.34
N ARG A 64 -6.48 11.32 2.21
CA ARG A 64 -7.19 12.31 3.02
C ARG A 64 -7.09 13.67 2.35
#